data_AF-A0A4R3NAM9-F1
#
_entry.id   AF-A0A4R3NAM9-F1
#
_cell.length_a   1.000
_cell.length_b   1.000
_cell.length_c   1.000
_cell.angle_alpha   90.00
_cell.angle_beta   90.00
_cell.angle_gamma   90.00
#
_symmetry.space_group_name_H-M   'P 1'
#
loop_
_entity.id
_entity.type
_entity.pdbx_description
1 polymer ?
#
loop_
_entity_poly.entity_id
_entity_poly.type
_entity_poly.pdbx_seq_one_letter_code
_entity_poly.pdbx_strand_id
1 'polypeptide(L)'
;MVDARGLLQSVAPDYGATLHAVPEGAQAVITVVRPGGANHTFHLALSFDADQVSVRELPGHTVLPAFCPDRHINGDGSFCLGWGRDNPRTITDETTARRWWAAVYQFLTRQAGASARGVFPGTEHGRAHGDAAVRQAKAEQAAARLSTAFAECVAAGKFVVRQDPRPGQHRLELCCGTERIARVSTRSKALVGGRTICPCGATPERDISDCDDHAQALATFILEHHACKVADKKYLDACAAAGHVCCDTLQACGLRQAIKRKQAAAIAKGKPHGRRSKYWMPPAKSKRPR
;
A
#
# COMPACT_ATOMS: atom_id res chain seq x y z
N MET A 1 0.42 12.94 -36.62
CA MET A 1 0.28 12.89 -35.16
C MET A 1 1.48 12.12 -34.63
N VAL A 2 2.22 12.66 -33.67
CA VAL A 2 3.31 11.93 -33.02
C VAL A 2 2.66 10.88 -32.12
N ASP A 3 3.06 9.61 -32.26
CA ASP A 3 2.57 8.56 -31.39
C ASP A 3 3.19 8.66 -29.98
N ALA A 4 2.62 7.95 -29.00
CA ALA A 4 3.14 7.95 -27.62
C ALA A 4 4.63 7.64 -27.53
N ARG A 5 5.14 6.78 -28.43
CA ARG A 5 6.55 6.41 -28.50
C ARG A 5 7.42 7.60 -28.92
N GLY A 6 7.05 8.31 -29.98
CA GLY A 6 7.77 9.50 -30.44
C GLY A 6 7.79 10.60 -29.38
N LEU A 7 6.68 10.81 -28.66
CA LEU A 7 6.61 11.76 -27.55
C LEU A 7 7.52 11.37 -26.38
N LEU A 8 7.55 10.08 -26.00
CA LEU A 8 8.47 9.61 -24.97
C LEU A 8 9.93 9.70 -25.41
N GLN A 9 10.23 9.43 -26.68
CA GLN A 9 11.58 9.51 -27.23
C GLN A 9 12.12 10.93 -27.23
N SER A 10 11.29 11.92 -27.60
CA SER A 10 11.72 13.32 -27.70
C SER A 10 12.11 13.94 -26.36
N VAL A 11 11.46 13.54 -25.26
CA VAL A 11 11.71 14.10 -23.92
C VAL A 11 12.60 13.21 -23.03
N ALA A 12 12.97 12.01 -23.48
CA ALA A 12 13.81 11.08 -22.71
C ALA A 12 15.15 11.69 -22.24
N PRO A 13 15.89 12.47 -23.06
CA PRO A 13 17.17 13.04 -22.64
C PRO A 13 17.10 13.94 -21.40
N ASP A 14 15.97 14.63 -21.19
CA ASP A 14 15.76 15.51 -20.04
C ASP A 14 15.74 14.76 -18.70
N TYR A 15 15.59 13.43 -18.75
CA TYR A 15 15.58 12.53 -17.59
C TYR A 15 16.81 11.62 -17.55
N GLY A 16 17.85 11.92 -18.34
CA GLY A 16 19.05 11.09 -18.45
C GLY A 16 18.75 9.71 -19.06
N ALA A 17 17.74 9.65 -19.95
CA ALA A 17 17.32 8.43 -20.61
C ALA A 17 17.56 8.49 -22.13
N THR A 18 17.91 7.35 -22.70
CA THR A 18 17.83 7.08 -24.13
C THR A 18 16.72 6.07 -24.37
N LEU A 19 15.93 6.26 -25.43
CA LEU A 19 14.84 5.37 -25.82
C LEU A 19 14.99 5.01 -27.30
N HIS A 20 14.97 3.72 -27.61
CA HIS A 20 14.97 3.22 -28.98
C HIS A 20 13.82 2.24 -29.20
N ALA A 21 13.21 2.32 -30.39
CA ALA A 21 12.17 1.41 -30.81
C ALA A 21 12.74 0.01 -31.05
N VAL A 22 11.95 -1.01 -30.70
CA VAL A 22 12.20 -2.41 -31.05
C VAL A 22 10.90 -3.01 -31.60
N PRO A 23 10.92 -4.14 -32.33
CA PRO A 23 9.72 -4.70 -32.96
C PRO A 23 8.53 -4.90 -32.01
N GLU A 24 8.80 -5.26 -30.75
CA GLU A 24 7.79 -5.56 -29.73
C GLU A 24 7.53 -4.40 -28.73
N GLY A 25 8.02 -3.19 -29.01
CA GLY A 25 7.84 -2.05 -28.12
C GLY A 25 8.97 -1.03 -28.19
N ALA A 26 9.55 -0.71 -27.03
CA ALA A 26 10.75 0.11 -26.95
C ALA A 26 11.65 -0.36 -25.80
N GLN A 27 12.92 0.00 -25.88
CA GLN A 27 13.87 -0.21 -24.81
C GLN A 27 14.48 1.12 -24.41
N ALA A 28 14.70 1.30 -23.11
CA ALA A 28 15.35 2.49 -22.60
C ALA A 28 16.55 2.16 -21.74
N VAL A 29 17.55 3.04 -21.74
CA VAL A 29 18.60 3.09 -20.73
C VAL A 29 18.43 4.40 -19.99
N ILE A 30 18.24 4.34 -18.68
CA ILE A 30 18.07 5.54 -17.83
C ILE A 30 19.07 5.51 -16.69
N THR A 31 19.71 6.65 -16.43
CA THR A 31 20.60 6.81 -15.28
C THR A 31 19.96 7.74 -14.26
N VAL A 32 19.79 7.23 -13.04
CA VAL A 32 19.32 8.02 -11.90
C VAL A 32 20.48 8.38 -10.98
N VAL A 33 20.48 9.61 -10.49
CA VAL A 33 21.49 10.11 -9.54
C VAL A 33 20.90 10.06 -8.13
N ARG A 34 21.55 9.35 -7.21
CA ARG A 34 21.12 9.32 -5.80
C ARG A 34 21.47 10.65 -5.09
N PRO A 35 20.81 10.98 -3.96
CA PRO A 35 21.15 12.14 -3.12
C PRO A 35 22.59 12.18 -2.55
N GLY A 36 23.45 11.20 -2.86
CA GLY A 36 24.89 11.21 -2.56
C GLY A 36 25.78 11.20 -3.81
N GLY A 37 25.25 11.57 -4.98
CA GLY A 37 25.99 11.67 -6.25
C GLY A 37 26.25 10.35 -6.98
N ALA A 38 25.94 9.20 -6.38
CA ALA A 38 26.14 7.91 -7.03
C ALA A 38 25.10 7.64 -8.13
N ASN A 39 25.59 7.27 -9.31
CA ASN A 39 24.78 6.93 -10.49
C ASN A 39 24.32 5.47 -10.44
N HIS A 40 23.09 5.22 -10.86
CA HIS A 40 22.51 3.88 -11.04
C HIS A 40 21.84 3.82 -12.41
N THR A 41 22.30 2.90 -13.26
CA THR A 41 21.77 2.72 -14.61
C THR A 41 20.82 1.54 -14.65
N PHE A 42 19.65 1.75 -15.26
CA PHE A 42 18.62 0.73 -15.47
C PHE A 42 18.37 0.55 -16.95
N HIS A 43 18.17 -0.70 -17.35
CA HIS A 43 17.71 -1.06 -18.69
C HIS A 43 16.24 -1.43 -18.58
N LEU A 44 15.41 -0.77 -19.38
CA LEU A 44 13.95 -0.88 -19.31
C LEU A 44 13.39 -1.44 -20.60
N ALA A 45 12.36 -2.27 -20.47
CA ALA A 45 11.49 -2.65 -21.57
C ALA A 45 10.15 -1.92 -21.41
N LEU A 46 9.74 -1.21 -22.46
CA LEU A 46 8.47 -0.51 -22.57
C LEU A 46 7.56 -1.27 -23.53
N SER A 47 6.32 -1.48 -23.10
CA SER A 47 5.25 -2.04 -23.93
C SER A 47 4.14 -1.00 -24.07
N PHE A 48 3.56 -0.96 -25.26
CA PHE A 48 2.52 -0.02 -25.65
C PHE A 48 1.28 -0.84 -25.97
N ASP A 49 0.25 -0.76 -25.13
CA ASP A 49 -1.00 -1.48 -25.33
C ASP A 49 -2.15 -0.48 -25.35
N ALA A 50 -2.86 -0.41 -26.48
CA ALA A 50 -3.80 0.65 -26.83
C ALA A 50 -3.22 2.04 -26.52
N ASP A 51 -3.71 2.66 -25.44
CA ASP A 51 -3.36 4.02 -25.03
C ASP A 51 -2.49 4.04 -23.76
N GLN A 52 -1.95 2.88 -23.35
CA GLN A 52 -1.19 2.72 -22.12
C GLN A 52 0.25 2.28 -22.38
N VAL A 53 1.16 2.90 -21.62
CA VAL A 53 2.57 2.55 -21.59
C VAL A 53 2.89 1.83 -20.29
N SER A 54 3.30 0.57 -20.39
CA SER A 54 3.82 -0.22 -19.27
C SER A 54 5.34 -0.32 -19.37
N VAL A 55 6.01 -0.33 -18.23
CA VAL A 55 7.47 -0.42 -18.14
C VAL A 55 7.89 -1.41 -17.07
N ARG A 56 8.95 -2.14 -17.37
CA ARG A 56 9.65 -3.07 -16.47
C ARG A 56 11.13 -3.04 -16.75
N GLU A 57 11.94 -3.70 -15.92
CA GLU A 57 13.33 -3.95 -16.28
C GLU A 57 13.42 -4.89 -17.49
N LEU A 58 14.39 -4.62 -18.36
CA LEU A 58 14.70 -5.48 -19.50
C LEU A 58 15.18 -6.84 -18.98
N PRO A 59 14.57 -7.96 -19.42
CA PRO A 59 15.05 -9.30 -19.05
C PRO A 59 16.54 -9.47 -19.36
N GLY A 60 17.28 -10.09 -18.43
CA GLY A 60 18.75 -10.23 -18.51
C GLY A 60 19.55 -9.04 -17.94
N HIS A 61 18.88 -7.92 -17.66
CA HIS A 61 19.48 -6.73 -17.02
C HIS A 61 18.82 -6.36 -15.69
N THR A 62 18.06 -7.29 -15.10
CA THR A 62 17.24 -7.05 -13.91
C THR A 62 18.11 -6.90 -12.66
N VAL A 63 18.01 -5.76 -11.98
CA VAL A 63 18.63 -5.52 -10.67
C VAL A 63 17.60 -5.33 -9.56
N LEU A 64 16.32 -5.19 -9.91
CA LEU A 64 15.21 -5.12 -8.97
C LEU A 64 14.62 -6.50 -8.71
N PRO A 65 13.91 -6.68 -7.58
CA PRO A 65 13.16 -7.89 -7.36
C PRO A 65 12.10 -8.12 -8.44
N ALA A 66 11.89 -9.36 -8.84
CA ALA A 66 10.85 -9.72 -9.82
C ALA A 66 9.43 -9.35 -9.37
N PHE A 67 9.17 -9.33 -8.06
CA PHE A 67 7.89 -8.97 -7.47
C PHE A 67 8.08 -8.42 -6.06
N CYS A 68 7.41 -7.31 -5.74
CA CYS A 68 7.28 -6.83 -4.37
C CYS A 68 6.22 -5.71 -4.30
N PRO A 69 5.06 -5.97 -3.67
CA PRO A 69 4.01 -4.96 -3.53
C PRO A 69 4.47 -3.66 -2.86
N ASP A 70 5.23 -3.78 -1.76
CA ASP A 70 5.74 -2.60 -1.02
C ASP A 70 6.83 -1.85 -1.78
N ARG A 71 7.44 -2.46 -2.80
CA ARG A 71 8.31 -1.78 -3.77
C ARG A 71 7.57 -1.43 -5.06
N HIS A 72 6.25 -1.59 -5.11
CA HIS A 72 5.43 -1.27 -6.27
C HIS A 72 5.87 -2.00 -7.58
N ILE A 73 6.32 -3.25 -7.46
CA ILE A 73 6.64 -4.13 -8.60
C ILE A 73 5.57 -5.22 -8.68
N ASN A 74 4.86 -5.27 -9.80
CA ASN A 74 3.74 -6.18 -10.07
C ASN A 74 4.23 -7.60 -10.37
N GLY A 75 3.30 -8.58 -10.38
CA GLY A 75 3.64 -10.00 -10.56
C GLY A 75 4.26 -10.34 -11.92
N ASP A 76 4.09 -9.49 -12.93
CA ASP A 76 4.68 -9.58 -14.27
C ASP A 76 6.00 -8.78 -14.40
N GLY A 77 6.50 -8.21 -13.29
CA GLY A 77 7.67 -7.35 -13.22
C GLY A 77 7.42 -5.89 -13.60
N SER A 78 6.20 -5.53 -14.02
CA SER A 78 5.88 -4.14 -14.38
C SER A 78 5.86 -3.21 -13.18
N PHE A 79 6.19 -1.95 -13.42
CA PHE A 79 6.22 -0.92 -12.40
C PHE A 79 4.81 -0.34 -12.16
N CYS A 80 4.42 -0.24 -10.90
CA CYS A 80 3.24 0.50 -10.48
C CYS A 80 3.63 1.96 -10.24
N LEU A 81 3.55 2.78 -11.29
CA LEU A 81 3.96 4.19 -11.29
C LEU A 81 2.93 5.16 -10.67
N GLY A 82 1.68 4.71 -10.48
CA GLY A 82 0.61 5.56 -9.99
C GLY A 82 -0.75 4.86 -10.01
N TRP A 83 -1.80 5.57 -9.59
CA TRP A 83 -3.17 5.05 -9.50
C TRP A 83 -4.20 6.11 -9.89
N GLY A 84 -5.31 5.69 -10.52
CA GLY A 84 -6.42 6.57 -10.88
C GLY A 84 -6.00 7.65 -11.88
N ARG A 85 -6.46 8.89 -11.66
CA ARG A 85 -6.15 10.05 -12.53
C ARG A 85 -4.67 10.46 -12.51
N ASP A 86 -3.94 10.05 -11.47
CA ASP A 86 -2.50 10.33 -11.33
C ASP A 86 -1.64 9.26 -12.01
N ASN A 87 -2.24 8.19 -12.52
CA ASN A 87 -1.52 7.14 -13.25
C ASN A 87 -1.04 7.70 -14.60
N PRO A 88 0.27 7.84 -14.84
CA PRO A 88 0.77 8.54 -16.02
C PRO A 88 0.77 7.67 -17.29
N ARG A 89 0.11 6.51 -17.30
CA ARG A 89 0.21 5.50 -18.37
C ARG A 89 -0.25 6.00 -19.74
N THR A 90 -1.12 7.00 -19.79
CA THR A 90 -1.66 7.52 -21.05
C THR A 90 -0.89 8.74 -21.53
N ILE A 91 -0.31 8.64 -22.72
CA ILE A 91 0.55 9.66 -23.33
C ILE A 91 -0.14 10.22 -24.57
N THR A 92 -0.63 11.45 -24.45
CA THR A 92 -1.36 12.15 -25.53
C THR A 92 -0.61 13.36 -26.07
N ASP A 93 0.36 13.86 -25.30
CA ASP A 93 1.10 15.08 -25.57
C ASP A 93 2.45 15.07 -24.84
N GLU A 94 3.26 16.10 -25.08
CA GLU A 94 4.56 16.26 -24.44
C GLU A 94 4.46 16.37 -22.91
N THR A 95 3.39 17.00 -22.39
CA THR A 95 3.21 17.21 -20.95
C THR A 95 3.00 15.88 -20.23
N THR A 96 2.17 15.01 -20.79
CA THR A 96 1.93 13.65 -20.28
C THR A 96 3.17 12.77 -20.44
N ALA A 97 3.93 12.90 -21.53
CA ALA A 97 5.22 12.22 -21.72
C ALA A 97 6.26 12.61 -20.64
N ARG A 98 6.39 13.91 -20.34
CA ARG A 98 7.26 14.41 -19.27
C ARG A 98 6.81 13.89 -17.90
N ARG A 99 5.51 13.93 -17.61
CA ARG A 99 4.96 13.37 -16.36
C ARG A 99 5.27 11.88 -16.20
N TRP A 100 5.19 11.11 -17.29
CA TRP A 100 5.53 9.69 -17.27
C TRP A 100 7.00 9.45 -16.95
N TRP A 101 7.92 10.14 -17.64
CA TRP A 101 9.35 10.02 -17.36
C TRP A 101 9.72 10.48 -15.95
N ALA A 102 9.10 11.56 -15.46
CA ALA A 102 9.27 12.00 -14.08
C ALA A 102 8.85 10.91 -13.09
N ALA A 103 7.73 10.22 -13.34
CA ALA A 103 7.26 9.12 -12.50
C ALA A 103 8.22 7.92 -12.56
N VAL A 104 8.74 7.56 -13.73
CA VAL A 104 9.75 6.49 -13.89
C VAL A 104 11.05 6.84 -13.16
N TYR A 105 11.58 8.05 -13.38
CA TYR A 105 12.80 8.53 -12.72
C TYR A 105 12.64 8.52 -11.20
N GLN A 106 11.51 9.03 -10.70
CA GLN A 106 11.22 9.04 -9.27
C GLN A 106 11.09 7.61 -8.73
N PHE A 107 10.37 6.73 -9.42
CA PHE A 107 10.24 5.32 -9.05
C PHE A 107 11.63 4.66 -8.92
N LEU A 108 12.48 4.77 -9.95
CA LEU A 108 13.82 4.17 -9.95
C LEU A 108 14.75 4.77 -8.88
N THR A 109 14.66 6.08 -8.63
CA THR A 109 15.37 6.72 -7.52
C THR A 109 14.97 6.13 -6.18
N ARG A 110 13.66 5.90 -5.97
CA ARG A 110 13.14 5.25 -4.76
C ARG A 110 13.59 3.78 -4.68
N GLN A 111 13.61 3.05 -5.80
CA GLN A 111 14.13 1.68 -5.85
C GLN A 111 15.60 1.59 -5.44
N ALA A 112 16.45 2.44 -6.01
CA ALA A 112 17.88 2.49 -5.68
C ALA A 112 18.09 2.85 -4.19
N GLY A 113 17.30 3.81 -3.68
CA GLY A 113 17.30 4.16 -2.25
C GLY A 113 16.83 3.02 -1.34
N ALA A 114 15.82 2.26 -1.77
CA ALA A 114 15.28 1.12 -1.03
C ALA A 114 16.27 -0.06 -1.00
N SER A 115 16.92 -0.37 -2.12
CA SER A 115 17.96 -1.40 -2.17
C SER A 115 19.15 -1.05 -1.28
N ALA A 116 19.51 0.24 -1.15
CA ALA A 116 20.63 0.66 -0.33
C ALA A 116 20.32 0.70 1.17
N ARG A 117 19.09 1.09 1.56
CA ARG A 117 18.73 1.34 2.98
C ARG A 117 17.84 0.27 3.58
N GLY A 118 17.25 -0.59 2.76
CA GLY A 118 16.20 -1.52 3.15
C GLY A 118 14.89 -0.85 3.56
N VAL A 119 14.71 0.43 3.23
CA VAL A 119 13.49 1.20 3.54
C VAL A 119 13.00 1.84 2.26
N PHE A 120 11.74 1.56 1.89
CA PHE A 120 11.12 2.23 0.77
C PHE A 120 10.74 3.66 1.18
N PRO A 121 11.28 4.70 0.54
CA PRO A 121 11.01 6.08 0.93
C PRO A 121 9.58 6.51 0.55
N GLY A 122 8.96 7.36 1.36
CA GLY A 122 7.63 7.91 1.10
C GLY A 122 6.51 6.91 1.34
N THR A 123 6.67 5.96 2.26
CA THR A 123 5.60 5.00 2.63
C THR A 123 4.42 5.69 3.31
N GLU A 124 4.67 6.82 3.98
CA GLU A 124 3.66 7.74 4.49
C GLU A 124 2.76 8.32 3.39
N HIS A 125 3.29 8.41 2.16
CA HIS A 125 2.57 8.86 0.96
C HIS A 125 2.35 7.71 -0.05
N GLY A 126 2.65 6.48 0.36
CA GLY A 126 2.50 5.30 -0.47
C GLY A 126 1.02 5.02 -0.73
N ARG A 127 0.68 4.72 -1.97
CA ARG A 127 -0.68 4.25 -2.30
C ARG A 127 -0.81 2.80 -1.86
N ALA A 128 -1.92 2.48 -1.19
CA ALA A 128 -2.25 1.12 -0.77
C ALA A 128 -2.44 0.19 -1.97
N HIS A 129 -2.31 -1.11 -1.75
CA HIS A 129 -2.27 -2.09 -2.84
C HIS A 129 -3.68 -2.45 -3.35
N GLY A 130 -3.82 -2.62 -4.67
CA GLY A 130 -5.07 -3.08 -5.30
C GLY A 130 -6.28 -2.21 -4.94
N ASP A 131 -7.38 -2.85 -4.55
CA ASP A 131 -8.63 -2.16 -4.17
C ASP A 131 -8.49 -1.27 -2.92
N ALA A 132 -7.44 -1.46 -2.12
CA ALA A 132 -7.17 -0.60 -0.97
C ALA A 132 -6.88 0.85 -1.39
N ALA A 133 -6.33 1.06 -2.60
CA ALA A 133 -6.10 2.40 -3.15
C ALA A 133 -7.41 3.20 -3.30
N VAL A 134 -8.51 2.53 -3.71
CA VAL A 134 -9.84 3.15 -3.83
C VAL A 134 -10.33 3.64 -2.46
N ARG A 135 -10.14 2.81 -1.44
CA ARG A 135 -10.53 3.11 -0.05
C ARG A 135 -9.69 4.24 0.53
N GLN A 136 -8.38 4.22 0.27
CA GLN A 136 -7.48 5.31 0.64
C GLN A 136 -7.92 6.64 0.01
N ALA A 137 -8.19 6.67 -1.30
CA ALA A 137 -8.62 7.89 -1.98
C ALA A 137 -9.92 8.48 -1.39
N LYS A 138 -10.89 7.62 -1.03
CA LYS A 138 -12.11 8.06 -0.36
C LYS A 138 -11.84 8.61 1.04
N ALA A 139 -10.95 7.99 1.79
CA ALA A 139 -10.54 8.47 3.11
C ALA A 139 -9.83 9.83 3.01
N GLU A 140 -8.91 9.99 2.06
CA GLU A 140 -8.20 11.26 1.81
C GLU A 140 -9.17 12.38 1.39
N GLN A 141 -10.13 12.09 0.50
CA GLN A 141 -11.15 13.05 0.10
C GLN A 141 -12.03 13.47 1.29
N ALA A 142 -12.41 12.53 2.15
CA ALA A 142 -13.19 12.82 3.36
C ALA A 142 -12.37 13.65 4.37
N ALA A 143 -11.07 13.37 4.50
CA ALA A 143 -10.16 14.14 5.35
C ALA A 143 -9.98 15.59 4.86
N ALA A 144 -9.83 15.79 3.54
CA ALA A 144 -9.69 17.10 2.92
C ALA A 144 -10.93 18.00 3.13
N ARG A 145 -12.12 17.40 3.26
CA ARG A 145 -13.35 18.13 3.60
C ARG A 145 -13.39 18.64 5.04
N LEU A 146 -12.62 18.05 5.95
CA LEU A 146 -12.60 18.46 7.36
C LEU A 146 -11.70 19.67 7.57
N SER A 147 -10.43 19.56 7.18
CA SER A 147 -9.46 20.66 7.16
C SER A 147 -8.15 20.23 6.50
N THR A 148 -7.35 21.21 6.06
CA THR A 148 -5.98 20.98 5.59
C THR A 148 -5.12 20.31 6.67
N ALA A 149 -5.18 20.79 7.91
CA ALA A 149 -4.42 20.23 9.03
C ALA A 149 -4.79 18.76 9.32
N PHE A 150 -6.07 18.40 9.21
CA PHE A 150 -6.49 17.01 9.35
C PHE A 150 -5.95 16.14 8.21
N ALA A 151 -6.02 16.62 6.97
CA ALA A 151 -5.46 15.92 5.81
C ALA A 151 -3.94 15.72 5.92
N GLU A 152 -3.19 16.72 6.42
CA GLU A 152 -1.76 16.58 6.70
C GLU A 152 -1.47 15.52 7.77
N CYS A 153 -2.30 15.44 8.81
CA CYS A 153 -2.20 14.38 9.82
C CYS A 153 -2.47 12.99 9.25
N VAL A 154 -3.39 12.87 8.27
CA VAL A 154 -3.61 11.63 7.51
C VAL A 154 -2.38 11.27 6.69
N ALA A 155 -1.83 12.22 5.95
CA ALA A 155 -0.64 12.02 5.11
C ALA A 155 0.61 11.68 5.94
N ALA A 156 0.70 12.18 7.17
CA ALA A 156 1.78 11.85 8.11
C ALA A 156 1.52 10.53 8.88
N GLY A 157 0.42 9.82 8.62
CA GLY A 157 0.09 8.55 9.27
C GLY A 157 -0.18 8.65 10.77
N LYS A 158 -0.61 9.82 11.28
CA LYS A 158 -0.81 10.05 12.72
C LYS A 158 -2.03 9.33 13.29
N PHE A 159 -2.98 8.97 12.43
CA PHE A 159 -4.23 8.35 12.83
C PHE A 159 -4.16 6.83 12.81
N VAL A 160 -4.76 6.22 13.83
CA VAL A 160 -4.97 4.78 13.93
C VAL A 160 -6.45 4.53 14.12
N VAL A 161 -7.02 3.64 13.30
CA VAL A 161 -8.39 3.16 13.49
C VAL A 161 -8.37 1.77 14.09
N ARG A 162 -9.04 1.59 15.23
CA ARG A 162 -9.13 0.33 15.96
C ARG A 162 -10.56 -0.16 15.99
N GLN A 163 -10.75 -1.47 15.92
CA GLN A 163 -12.04 -2.07 16.20
C GLN A 163 -12.24 -2.17 17.71
N ASP A 164 -13.45 -1.87 18.19
CA ASP A 164 -13.80 -2.08 19.61
C ASP A 164 -13.63 -3.58 19.92
N PRO A 165 -12.79 -3.95 20.90
CA PRO A 165 -12.49 -5.35 21.19
C PRO A 165 -13.65 -6.08 21.87
N ARG A 166 -14.68 -5.37 22.35
CA ARG A 166 -15.79 -5.98 23.09
C ARG A 166 -16.68 -6.79 22.15
N PRO A 167 -17.00 -8.05 22.50
CA PRO A 167 -17.92 -8.88 21.71
C PRO A 167 -19.25 -8.17 21.45
N GLY A 168 -19.74 -8.22 20.21
CA GLY A 168 -21.00 -7.61 19.79
C GLY A 168 -20.96 -6.09 19.54
N GLN A 169 -19.83 -5.42 19.78
CA GLN A 169 -19.68 -4.01 19.43
C GLN A 169 -19.25 -3.85 17.97
N HIS A 170 -20.13 -3.22 17.19
CA HIS A 170 -19.92 -2.91 15.78
C HIS A 170 -19.41 -1.48 15.65
N ARG A 171 -18.23 -1.20 16.22
CA ARG A 171 -17.69 0.15 16.34
C ARG A 171 -16.21 0.20 15.97
N LEU A 172 -15.82 1.31 15.37
CA LEU A 172 -14.44 1.68 15.13
C LEU A 172 -14.12 2.95 15.93
N GLU A 173 -12.92 3.00 16.50
CA GLU A 173 -12.39 4.15 17.23
C GLU A 173 -11.26 4.78 16.41
N LEU A 174 -11.34 6.09 16.19
CA LEU A 174 -10.25 6.88 15.65
C LEU A 174 -9.39 7.40 16.78
N CYS A 175 -8.09 7.15 16.70
CA CYS A 175 -7.11 7.62 17.67
C CYS A 175 -6.00 8.42 17.00
N CYS A 176 -5.49 9.43 17.72
CA CYS A 176 -4.24 10.11 17.43
C CYS A 176 -3.31 9.87 18.62
N GLY A 177 -2.24 9.09 18.44
CA GLY A 177 -1.45 8.60 19.57
C GLY A 177 -2.28 7.75 20.54
N THR A 178 -2.37 8.18 21.80
CA THR A 178 -3.18 7.53 22.85
C THR A 178 -4.58 8.11 22.99
N GLU A 179 -4.85 9.25 22.37
CA GLU A 179 -6.12 9.95 22.50
C GLU A 179 -7.14 9.42 21.50
N ARG A 180 -8.36 9.19 21.97
CA ARG A 180 -9.50 8.83 21.13
C ARG A 180 -10.21 10.10 20.65
N ILE A 181 -10.19 10.32 19.35
CA ILE A 181 -10.80 11.47 18.68
C ILE A 181 -12.30 11.26 18.49
N ALA A 182 -12.69 10.11 17.95
CA ALA A 182 -14.09 9.84 17.60
C ALA A 182 -14.37 8.33 17.56
N ARG A 183 -15.66 7.97 17.53
CA ARG A 183 -16.10 6.60 17.21
C ARG A 183 -17.15 6.63 16.12
N VAL A 184 -17.17 5.59 15.30
CA VAL A 184 -18.21 5.36 14.30
C VAL A 184 -18.82 3.98 14.49
N SER A 185 -20.14 3.88 14.34
CA SER A 185 -20.83 2.60 14.27
C SER A 185 -20.71 2.04 12.86
N THR A 186 -20.26 0.79 12.70
CA THR A 186 -20.16 0.14 11.40
C THR A 186 -21.52 -0.27 10.84
N ARG A 187 -22.57 -0.32 11.69
CA ARG A 187 -23.96 -0.61 11.25
C ARG A 187 -24.66 0.63 10.71
N SER A 188 -24.70 1.70 11.51
CA SER A 188 -25.39 2.95 11.12
C SER A 188 -24.52 3.87 10.28
N LYS A 189 -23.20 3.62 10.21
CA LYS A 189 -22.22 4.44 9.50
C LYS A 189 -22.17 5.90 9.97
N ALA A 190 -22.56 6.14 11.22
CA ALA A 190 -22.61 7.46 11.85
C ALA A 190 -21.71 7.50 13.09
N LEU A 191 -21.31 8.71 13.49
CA LEU A 191 -20.57 8.94 14.72
C LEU A 191 -21.38 8.47 15.93
N VAL A 192 -20.70 7.95 16.94
CA VAL A 192 -21.30 7.45 18.19
C VAL A 192 -20.47 7.84 19.40
N GLY A 193 -21.11 7.88 20.57
CA GLY A 193 -20.54 8.57 21.73
C GLY A 193 -20.99 10.02 21.72
N GLY A 194 -20.93 10.69 22.87
CA GLY A 194 -21.44 12.06 23.04
C GLY A 194 -20.66 13.11 22.24
N ARG A 195 -20.60 14.32 22.80
CA ARG A 195 -19.95 15.50 22.20
C ARG A 195 -18.61 15.14 21.55
N THR A 196 -18.43 15.51 20.28
CA THR A 196 -17.23 15.27 19.47
C THR A 196 -16.73 16.60 18.93
N ILE A 197 -15.51 16.99 19.28
CA ILE A 197 -14.92 18.25 18.81
C ILE A 197 -14.67 18.15 17.31
N CYS A 198 -15.09 19.16 16.56
CA CYS A 198 -14.91 19.19 15.12
C CYS A 198 -13.43 19.43 14.74
N PRO A 199 -12.82 18.61 13.87
CA PRO A 199 -11.43 18.78 13.44
C PRO A 199 -11.23 19.89 12.38
N CYS A 200 -12.22 20.75 12.16
CA CYS A 200 -12.14 21.79 11.15
C CYS A 200 -11.30 23.00 11.57
N GLY A 201 -11.07 23.16 12.87
CA GLY A 201 -10.29 24.27 13.42
C GLY A 201 -11.03 25.61 13.49
N ALA A 202 -12.35 25.66 13.21
CA ALA A 202 -13.12 26.90 13.26
C ALA A 202 -13.15 27.51 14.67
N THR A 203 -13.43 26.71 15.70
CA THR A 203 -13.18 27.06 17.11
C THR A 203 -12.81 25.81 17.90
N PRO A 204 -12.02 25.91 18.99
CA PRO A 204 -11.50 24.75 19.73
C PRO A 204 -12.57 23.85 20.38
N GLU A 205 -13.75 24.42 20.66
CA GLU A 205 -14.82 23.75 21.40
C GLU A 205 -16.02 23.39 20.53
N ARG A 206 -16.02 23.75 19.24
CA ARG A 206 -17.16 23.50 18.35
C ARG A 206 -17.49 22.02 18.28
N ASP A 207 -18.74 21.66 18.56
CA ASP A 207 -19.17 20.29 18.32
C ASP A 207 -19.28 20.05 16.81
N ILE A 208 -18.98 18.83 16.40
CA ILE A 208 -19.08 18.43 15.01
C ILE A 208 -20.51 18.48 14.47
N SER A 209 -21.53 18.38 15.33
CA SER A 209 -22.95 18.57 14.96
C SER A 209 -23.26 20.00 14.55
N ASP A 210 -22.46 20.97 14.99
CA ASP A 210 -22.64 22.37 14.65
C ASP A 210 -22.01 22.71 13.29
N CYS A 211 -21.31 21.77 12.66
CA CYS A 211 -20.76 21.90 11.31
C CYS A 211 -21.60 21.10 10.32
N ASP A 212 -21.70 21.60 9.08
CA ASP A 212 -22.58 21.05 8.04
C ASP A 212 -22.43 19.53 7.84
N ASP A 213 -21.46 19.10 7.04
CA ASP A 213 -21.29 17.71 6.62
C ASP A 213 -20.10 17.02 7.30
N HIS A 214 -19.45 17.71 8.25
CA HIS A 214 -18.22 17.25 8.89
C HIS A 214 -18.42 15.96 9.68
N ALA A 215 -19.58 15.76 10.33
CA ALA A 215 -19.88 14.51 11.02
C ALA A 215 -19.87 13.32 10.04
N GLN A 216 -20.45 13.51 8.86
CA GLN A 216 -20.45 12.50 7.80
C GLN A 216 -19.07 12.32 7.17
N ALA A 217 -18.32 13.40 6.95
CA ALA A 217 -16.95 13.33 6.45
C ALA A 217 -16.03 12.57 7.41
N LEU A 218 -16.11 12.85 8.72
CA LEU A 218 -15.33 12.15 9.73
C LEU A 218 -15.72 10.67 9.82
N ALA A 219 -17.02 10.35 9.84
CA ALA A 219 -17.48 8.96 9.81
C ALA A 219 -16.97 8.21 8.57
N THR A 220 -17.05 8.85 7.40
CA THR A 220 -16.55 8.30 6.12
C THR A 220 -15.05 8.05 6.18
N PHE A 221 -14.27 9.01 6.67
CA PHE A 221 -12.83 8.86 6.85
C PHE A 221 -12.50 7.63 7.71
N ILE A 222 -13.13 7.47 8.88
CA ILE A 222 -12.84 6.35 9.80
C ILE A 222 -13.16 5.00 9.15
N LEU A 223 -14.32 4.89 8.50
CA LEU A 223 -14.76 3.66 7.84
C LEU A 223 -13.84 3.29 6.67
N GLU A 224 -13.53 4.24 5.79
CA GLU A 224 -12.74 4.00 4.59
C GLU A 224 -11.24 3.80 4.95
N HIS A 225 -10.73 4.47 5.97
CA HIS A 225 -9.37 4.25 6.47
C HIS A 225 -9.20 2.83 7.03
N HIS A 226 -10.17 2.35 7.81
CA HIS A 226 -10.19 0.96 8.26
C HIS A 226 -10.34 -0.02 7.11
N ALA A 227 -11.29 0.22 6.20
CA ALA A 227 -11.53 -0.63 5.04
C ALA A 227 -10.29 -0.72 4.13
N CYS A 228 -9.53 0.37 4.00
CA CYS A 228 -8.23 0.40 3.31
C CYS A 228 -7.25 -0.61 3.95
N LYS A 229 -7.02 -0.53 5.27
CA LYS A 229 -6.12 -1.46 5.97
C LYS A 229 -6.57 -2.93 5.85
N VAL A 230 -7.87 -3.20 5.90
CA VAL A 230 -8.42 -4.55 5.72
C VAL A 230 -8.19 -5.05 4.28
N ALA A 231 -8.49 -4.23 3.27
CA ALA A 231 -8.30 -4.58 1.87
C ALA A 231 -6.82 -4.80 1.53
N ASP A 232 -5.94 -3.95 2.05
CA ASP A 232 -4.49 -4.04 1.84
C ASP A 232 -3.92 -5.33 2.44
N LYS A 233 -4.33 -5.63 3.69
CA LYS A 233 -4.00 -6.89 4.34
C LYS A 233 -4.49 -8.09 3.52
N LYS A 234 -5.73 -8.05 3.02
CA LYS A 234 -6.31 -9.13 2.21
C LYS A 234 -5.51 -9.34 0.91
N TYR A 235 -5.09 -8.26 0.25
CA TYR A 235 -4.24 -8.34 -0.92
C TYR A 235 -2.91 -9.04 -0.61
N LEU A 236 -2.21 -8.63 0.45
CA LEU A 236 -0.95 -9.24 0.86
C LEU A 236 -1.10 -10.71 1.27
N ASP A 237 -2.18 -11.04 1.99
CA ASP A 237 -2.50 -12.42 2.37
C ASP A 237 -2.81 -13.28 1.12
N ALA A 238 -3.46 -12.72 0.09
CA ALA A 238 -3.69 -13.38 -1.19
C ALA A 238 -2.37 -13.63 -1.96
N CYS A 239 -1.45 -12.67 -1.97
CA CYS A 239 -0.12 -12.88 -2.56
C CYS A 239 0.64 -14.02 -1.86
N ALA A 240 0.61 -14.04 -0.52
CA ALA A 240 1.22 -15.14 0.24
C ALA A 240 0.52 -16.48 -0.01
N ALA A 241 -0.80 -16.49 -0.18
CA ALA A 241 -1.57 -17.69 -0.52
C ALA A 241 -1.17 -18.24 -1.90
N ALA A 242 -1.00 -17.36 -2.90
CA ALA A 242 -0.56 -17.67 -4.26
C ALA A 242 0.91 -18.14 -4.36
N GLY A 243 1.66 -18.11 -3.26
CA GLY A 243 3.03 -18.62 -3.23
C GLY A 243 4.12 -17.62 -3.61
N HIS A 244 3.79 -16.33 -3.71
CA HIS A 244 4.80 -15.31 -3.92
C HIS A 244 5.81 -15.27 -2.76
N VAL A 245 7.08 -15.14 -3.11
CA VAL A 245 8.20 -15.06 -2.17
C VAL A 245 8.52 -13.60 -1.87
N CYS A 246 8.90 -13.29 -0.63
CA CYS A 246 9.39 -11.96 -0.30
C CYS A 246 10.76 -11.73 -0.95
N CYS A 247 10.99 -10.56 -1.52
CA CYS A 247 12.30 -10.21 -2.08
C CYS A 247 13.42 -10.04 -1.04
N ASP A 248 13.05 -10.02 0.23
CA ASP A 248 13.88 -9.81 1.41
C ASP A 248 14.74 -8.52 1.46
N THR A 249 14.57 -7.63 0.48
CA THR A 249 15.32 -6.37 0.41
C THR A 249 14.84 -5.28 1.37
N LEU A 250 13.62 -5.37 1.92
CA LEU A 250 13.08 -4.40 2.87
C LEU A 250 13.18 -4.91 4.32
N GLN A 251 13.51 -4.01 5.25
CA GLN A 251 13.52 -4.27 6.69
C GLN A 251 12.11 -4.61 7.18
N ALA A 252 11.13 -3.77 6.81
CA ALA A 252 9.72 -4.00 7.03
C ALA A 252 9.01 -4.24 5.69
N CYS A 253 8.46 -5.44 5.49
CA CYS A 253 7.72 -5.82 4.30
C CYS A 253 6.38 -6.47 4.68
N GLY A 254 5.28 -5.94 4.15
CA GLY A 254 3.92 -6.46 4.30
C GLY A 254 3.78 -7.89 3.79
N LEU A 255 4.43 -8.24 2.67
CA LEU A 255 4.43 -9.61 2.15
C LEU A 255 5.16 -10.57 3.09
N ARG A 256 6.32 -10.18 3.64
CA ARG A 256 7.03 -11.00 4.66
C ARG A 256 6.13 -11.28 5.86
N GLN A 257 5.41 -10.26 6.34
CA GLN A 257 4.47 -10.42 7.44
C GLN A 257 3.29 -11.34 7.08
N ALA A 258 2.75 -11.23 5.86
CA ALA A 258 1.69 -12.11 5.36
C ALA A 258 2.13 -13.59 5.31
N ILE A 259 3.33 -13.86 4.80
CA ILE A 259 3.91 -15.21 4.76
C ILE A 259 4.03 -15.78 6.18
N LYS A 260 4.57 -15.01 7.13
CA LYS A 260 4.67 -15.42 8.55
C LYS A 260 3.30 -15.75 9.15
N ARG A 261 2.27 -14.94 8.86
CA ARG A 261 0.88 -15.22 9.30
C ARG A 261 0.35 -16.52 8.72
N LYS A 262 0.55 -16.77 7.42
CA LYS A 262 0.15 -18.02 6.75
C LYS A 262 0.81 -19.24 7.40
N GLN A 263 2.11 -19.16 7.64
CA GLN A 263 2.89 -20.23 8.30
C GLN A 263 2.38 -20.50 9.73
N ALA A 264 2.18 -19.45 10.54
CA ALA A 264 1.65 -19.58 11.89
C ALA A 264 0.24 -20.22 11.91
N ALA A 265 -0.63 -19.84 10.97
CA ALA A 265 -1.96 -20.43 10.84
C ALA A 265 -1.93 -21.91 10.44
N ALA A 266 -0.97 -22.32 9.59
CA ALA A 266 -0.77 -23.72 9.22
C ALA A 266 -0.30 -24.56 10.42
N ILE A 267 0.65 -24.05 11.21
CA ILE A 267 1.12 -24.71 12.44
C ILE A 267 -0.02 -24.86 13.45
N ALA A 268 -0.86 -23.83 13.61
CA ALA A 268 -2.00 -23.88 14.51
C ALA A 268 -3.03 -24.95 14.10
N LYS A 269 -3.27 -25.13 12.79
CA LYS A 269 -4.15 -26.19 12.25
C LYS A 269 -3.54 -27.59 12.35
N GLY A 270 -2.21 -27.69 12.28
CA GLY A 270 -1.45 -28.94 12.35
C GLY A 270 -1.21 -29.47 13.77
N LYS A 271 -1.51 -28.68 14.82
CA LYS A 271 -1.55 -29.23 16.18
C LYS A 271 -2.77 -30.15 16.28
N PRO A 272 -2.60 -31.47 16.47
CA PRO A 272 -3.73 -32.28 16.90
C PRO A 272 -4.24 -31.63 18.18
N HIS A 273 -5.53 -31.31 18.23
CA HIS A 273 -6.18 -31.08 19.51
C HIS A 273 -5.93 -32.35 20.32
N GLY A 274 -4.91 -32.30 21.17
CA GLY A 274 -4.70 -33.26 22.23
C GLY A 274 -5.94 -33.17 23.10
N ARG A 275 -6.99 -33.92 22.71
CA ARG A 275 -8.00 -34.37 23.64
C ARG A 275 -7.18 -35.09 24.69
N ARG A 276 -6.92 -34.39 25.81
CA ARG A 276 -6.70 -35.04 27.09
C ARG A 276 -7.90 -35.95 27.25
N SER A 277 -7.76 -37.20 26.82
CA SER A 277 -8.71 -38.24 27.13
C SER A 277 -8.79 -38.24 28.65
N LYS A 278 -9.95 -37.85 29.18
CA LYS A 278 -10.28 -37.98 30.61
C LYS A 278 -10.25 -39.45 31.07
N TYR A 279 -9.95 -40.40 30.18
CA TYR A 279 -10.01 -41.84 30.41
C TYR A 279 -8.69 -42.58 30.15
N TRP A 280 -7.53 -41.91 30.15
CA TRP A 280 -6.28 -42.66 30.25
C TRP A 280 -5.98 -42.93 31.73
N MET A 281 -6.45 -44.09 32.21
CA MET A 281 -5.96 -44.67 33.47
C MET A 281 -4.72 -45.50 33.16
N PRO A 282 -3.60 -45.29 33.87
CA PRO A 282 -2.44 -46.17 33.74
C PRO A 282 -2.85 -47.59 34.18
N PRO A 283 -2.36 -48.65 33.51
CA PRO A 283 -2.68 -50.01 33.88
C PRO A 283 -2.25 -50.30 35.32
N ALA A 284 -3.17 -50.86 36.12
CA ALA A 284 -2.92 -51.23 37.48
C ALA A 284 -1.76 -52.25 37.54
N LYS A 285 -0.76 -51.95 38.38
CA LYS A 285 0.38 -52.84 38.63
C LYS A 285 -0.14 -54.18 39.15
N SER A 286 -0.02 -55.24 38.36
CA SER A 286 -0.31 -56.61 38.80
C SER A 286 0.68 -56.99 39.89
N LYS A 287 0.18 -57.21 41.11
CA LYS A 287 0.97 -57.83 42.19
C LYS A 287 1.32 -59.26 41.75
N ARG A 288 2.62 -59.56 41.65
CA ARG A 288 3.10 -60.96 41.55
C ARG A 288 2.79 -61.68 42.88
N PRO A 289 2.28 -62.93 42.85
CA PRO A 289 2.26 -63.77 44.04
C PRO A 289 3.69 -64.25 44.34
N ARG A 290 3.91 -64.57 45.62
CA ARG A 290 5.18 -64.99 46.23
C ARG A 290 5.78 -66.23 45.58
#